data_AF-A0A7J8UHJ6-F1
#
_entry.id   AF-A0A7J8UHJ6-F1
#
_cell.length_a   1.000
_cell.length_b   1.000
_cell.length_c   1.000
_cell.angle_alpha   90.00
_cell.angle_beta   90.00
_cell.angle_gamma   90.00
#
_symmetry.space_group_name_H-M   'P 1'
#
loop_
_entity.id
_entity.type
_entity.pdbx_description
1 polymer ?
#
loop_
_entity_poly.entity_id
_entity_poly.type
_entity_poly.pdbx_seq_one_letter_code
_entity_poly.pdbx_strand_id
1 'polypeptide(L)'
;PSSSFIRSNRKGTSNRSNVSNLSVLGASKVVSAANVSDKKIVRRSANYHPPIWEYDYIQSLKSDYLGESFNEQAIRLVGEVRMMLENVMDPFEKLELIDSLQRLEIFSGFTDEMGNFKSSICEDCKGLLNLYEASHLSMGGEGILDIARDFAAKQLQQYLKQKKLDEYVRMLVEHALELPLHWRVSRLEARWFIDVFEKREEKNPMLLELAKLDFNIVQAVHQDDLRYVSK
;
A
#
# COMPACT_ATOMS: atom_id res chain seq x y z
N PRO A 1 29.13 -15.28 -25.47
CA PRO A 1 30.13 -15.95 -24.61
C PRO A 1 29.45 -16.42 -23.31
N SER A 2 28.71 -17.54 -23.29
CA SER A 2 29.23 -18.93 -23.20
C SER A 2 30.15 -19.07 -21.98
N SER A 3 29.89 -19.90 -20.95
CA SER A 3 29.53 -21.31 -21.01
C SER A 3 29.00 -21.82 -19.67
N SER A 4 28.01 -22.70 -19.76
CA SER A 4 27.60 -23.72 -18.80
C SER A 4 28.69 -24.79 -18.59
N PHE A 5 28.65 -25.54 -17.48
CA PHE A 5 29.38 -26.80 -17.36
C PHE A 5 28.51 -27.92 -16.78
N ILE A 6 28.59 -29.05 -17.47
CA ILE A 6 27.71 -30.21 -17.44
C ILE A 6 28.38 -31.38 -16.69
N ARG A 7 27.55 -32.04 -15.87
CA ARG A 7 27.46 -33.47 -15.52
C ARG A 7 28.36 -34.44 -16.32
N SER A 8 29.26 -35.14 -15.66
CA SER A 8 29.99 -36.28 -16.23
C SER A 8 29.23 -37.60 -16.00
N ASN A 9 29.14 -38.39 -17.07
CA ASN A 9 28.46 -39.67 -17.17
C ASN A 9 29.55 -40.74 -17.44
N ARG A 10 29.58 -41.86 -16.71
CA ARG A 10 30.44 -43.01 -17.04
C ARG A 10 29.58 -44.21 -17.49
N LYS A 11 29.85 -44.66 -18.72
CA LYS A 11 29.53 -45.98 -19.29
C LYS A 11 30.02 -47.08 -18.33
N GLY A 12 29.38 -48.21 -18.10
CA GLY A 12 28.58 -49.07 -18.96
C GLY A 12 29.34 -50.39 -19.12
N THR A 13 28.84 -51.49 -18.54
CA THR A 13 29.09 -52.86 -19.04
C THR A 13 27.86 -53.72 -18.79
N SER A 14 27.48 -54.43 -19.84
CA SER A 14 26.38 -55.38 -19.93
C SER A 14 26.85 -56.73 -19.37
N ASN A 15 25.97 -57.44 -18.64
CA ASN A 15 25.78 -58.87 -18.85
C ASN A 15 24.45 -59.34 -18.24
N ARG A 16 23.72 -60.09 -19.06
CA ARG A 16 22.37 -60.62 -18.82
C ARG A 16 22.50 -62.13 -18.65
N SER A 17 22.04 -62.68 -17.53
CA SER A 17 21.57 -64.07 -17.47
C SER A 17 20.71 -64.35 -16.24
N ASN A 18 19.43 -64.62 -16.54
CA ASN A 18 18.57 -65.68 -16.04
C ASN A 18 18.16 -65.79 -14.55
N VAL A 19 16.86 -65.50 -14.41
CA VAL A 19 15.78 -65.98 -13.54
C VAL A 19 16.02 -67.24 -12.69
N SER A 20 15.42 -67.16 -11.49
CA SER A 20 14.87 -68.22 -10.62
C SER A 20 15.82 -69.21 -9.94
N ASN A 21 15.90 -69.14 -8.61
CA ASN A 21 15.19 -70.11 -7.76
C ASN A 21 15.23 -69.76 -6.27
N LEU A 22 14.11 -70.05 -5.62
CA LEU A 22 13.86 -69.96 -4.18
C LEU A 22 14.85 -70.81 -3.37
N SER A 23 15.25 -70.32 -2.20
CA SER A 23 15.13 -71.13 -0.97
C SER A 23 14.93 -70.22 0.24
N VAL A 24 13.79 -70.44 0.91
CA VAL A 24 13.46 -69.91 2.22
C VAL A 24 14.29 -70.69 3.25
N LEU A 25 15.18 -70.02 3.99
CA LEU A 25 15.81 -70.57 5.19
C LEU A 25 16.00 -69.48 6.24
N GLY A 26 15.19 -69.57 7.30
CA GLY A 26 15.52 -69.17 8.66
C GLY A 26 15.68 -67.67 8.94
N ALA A 27 14.61 -67.03 9.41
CA ALA A 27 14.72 -65.75 10.10
C ALA A 27 15.51 -65.92 11.42
N SER A 28 16.78 -65.49 11.44
CA SER A 28 17.48 -65.26 12.69
C SER A 28 17.11 -63.86 13.19
N LYS A 29 16.34 -63.83 14.28
CA LYS A 29 15.82 -62.61 14.91
C LYS A 29 17.00 -61.84 15.53
N VAL A 30 17.58 -60.91 14.79
CA VAL A 30 18.51 -59.93 15.36
C VAL A 30 17.68 -58.91 16.12
N VAL A 31 17.56 -59.10 17.43
CA VAL A 31 17.02 -58.07 18.32
C VAL A 31 18.15 -57.08 18.59
N SER A 32 18.25 -56.05 17.75
CA SER A 32 19.00 -54.85 18.11
C SER A 32 18.24 -54.17 19.22
N ALA A 33 18.73 -54.29 20.47
CA ALA A 33 18.27 -53.45 21.56
C ALA A 33 18.66 -52.00 21.22
N ALA A 34 17.75 -51.28 20.55
CA ALA A 34 17.85 -49.84 20.46
C ALA A 34 17.69 -49.32 21.89
N ASN A 35 18.80 -48.92 22.50
CA ASN A 35 18.78 -48.02 23.63
C ASN A 35 18.12 -46.73 23.12
N VAL A 36 16.79 -46.67 23.16
CA VAL A 36 16.04 -45.43 23.04
C VAL A 36 16.32 -44.69 24.33
N SER A 37 17.50 -44.09 24.42
CA SER A 37 17.69 -42.98 25.34
C SER A 37 16.68 -41.94 24.87
N ASP A 38 15.66 -41.68 25.69
CA ASP A 38 14.73 -40.56 25.53
C ASP A 38 15.50 -39.24 25.58
N LYS A 39 16.29 -38.96 24.55
CA LYS A 39 16.90 -37.66 24.32
C LYS A 39 15.75 -36.76 23.90
N LYS A 40 15.10 -36.15 24.90
CA LYS A 40 14.07 -35.13 24.72
C LYS A 40 14.55 -34.16 23.64
N ILE A 41 13.94 -34.21 22.46
CA ILE A 41 14.33 -33.35 21.34
C ILE A 41 13.95 -31.92 21.74
N VAL A 42 14.93 -31.14 22.18
CA VAL A 42 14.73 -29.73 22.50
C VAL A 42 14.75 -28.93 21.20
N ARG A 43 13.58 -28.51 20.73
CA ARG A 43 13.44 -27.59 19.59
C ARG A 43 13.66 -26.16 20.09
N ARG A 44 14.33 -25.32 19.27
CA ARG A 44 14.44 -23.88 19.53
C ARG A 44 13.09 -23.22 19.21
N SER A 45 12.61 -22.37 20.12
CA SER A 45 11.46 -21.49 19.90
C SER A 45 11.94 -20.16 19.32
N ALA A 46 11.16 -19.58 18.40
CA ALA A 46 11.40 -18.25 17.85
C ALA A 46 10.84 -17.11 18.73
N ASN A 47 10.15 -17.44 19.82
CA ASN A 47 9.53 -16.48 20.75
C ASN A 47 8.57 -15.48 20.07
N TYR A 48 7.73 -15.97 19.13
CA TYR A 48 6.69 -15.15 18.53
C TYR A 48 5.67 -14.67 19.58
N HIS A 49 5.21 -13.43 19.43
CA HIS A 49 4.12 -12.90 20.21
C HIS A 49 2.78 -13.54 19.79
N PRO A 50 1.82 -13.65 20.72
CA PRO A 50 0.46 -14.07 20.39
C PRO A 50 -0.22 -13.06 19.44
N PRO A 51 -1.33 -13.45 18.80
CA PRO A 51 -2.14 -12.54 17.99
C PRO A 51 -2.57 -11.29 18.76
N ILE A 52 -2.69 -10.16 18.06
CA ILE A 52 -3.14 -8.89 18.63
C ILE A 52 -4.61 -8.98 19.11
N TRP A 53 -5.40 -9.83 18.46
CA TRP A 53 -6.82 -10.02 18.76
C TRP A 53 -7.13 -11.44 19.21
N GLU A 54 -7.91 -11.53 20.28
CA GLU A 54 -8.45 -12.80 20.76
C GLU A 54 -9.56 -13.31 19.83
N TYR A 55 -9.68 -14.64 19.74
CA TYR A 55 -10.68 -15.29 18.90
C TYR A 55 -12.12 -14.88 19.27
N ASP A 56 -12.43 -14.90 20.57
CA ASP A 56 -13.76 -14.54 21.07
C ASP A 56 -14.11 -13.08 20.74
N TYR A 57 -13.10 -12.19 20.76
CA TYR A 57 -13.28 -10.81 20.34
C TYR A 57 -13.66 -10.74 18.86
N ILE A 58 -12.92 -11.42 17.98
CA ILE A 58 -13.21 -11.45 16.54
C ILE A 58 -14.61 -12.02 16.27
N GLN A 59 -15.01 -13.11 16.94
CA GLN A 59 -16.34 -13.71 16.77
C GLN A 59 -17.47 -12.82 17.31
N SER A 60 -17.19 -11.97 18.28
CA SER A 60 -18.16 -11.03 18.84
C SER A 60 -18.42 -9.79 17.97
N LEU A 61 -17.60 -9.55 16.93
CA LEU A 61 -17.72 -8.38 16.07
C LEU A 61 -19.09 -8.31 15.39
N LYS A 62 -19.73 -7.16 15.54
CA LYS A 62 -21.00 -6.78 14.92
C LYS A 62 -20.89 -5.34 14.43
N SER A 63 -21.49 -5.07 13.28
CA SER A 63 -21.57 -3.72 12.72
C SER A 63 -23.01 -3.38 12.39
N ASP A 64 -23.42 -2.18 12.79
CA ASP A 64 -24.74 -1.65 12.46
C ASP A 64 -24.82 -1.19 10.99
N TYR A 65 -23.68 -1.07 10.32
CA TYR A 65 -23.57 -0.52 8.95
C TYR A 65 -23.82 -1.54 7.82
N LEU A 66 -24.28 -2.75 8.13
CA LEU A 66 -24.64 -3.77 7.13
C LEU A 66 -26.05 -3.58 6.53
N GLY A 67 -26.86 -2.66 7.08
CA GLY A 67 -28.23 -2.44 6.65
C GLY A 67 -28.37 -1.70 5.32
N GLU A 68 -29.43 -2.02 4.56
CA GLU A 68 -29.76 -1.38 3.27
C GLU A 68 -29.93 0.14 3.41
N SER A 69 -30.42 0.62 4.57
CA SER A 69 -30.63 2.04 4.86
C SER A 69 -29.36 2.90 4.76
N PHE A 70 -28.21 2.36 5.17
CA PHE A 70 -26.93 3.08 5.08
C PHE A 70 -26.42 3.14 3.64
N ASN A 71 -26.65 2.09 2.85
CA ASN A 71 -26.33 2.09 1.43
C ASN A 71 -27.19 3.11 0.67
N GLU A 72 -28.48 3.21 0.98
CA GLU A 72 -29.38 4.23 0.41
C GLU A 72 -28.92 5.65 0.77
N GLN A 73 -28.53 5.88 2.03
CA GLN A 73 -27.98 7.17 2.46
C GLN A 73 -26.68 7.51 1.72
N ALA A 74 -25.78 6.54 1.55
CA ALA A 74 -24.53 6.74 0.81
C ALA A 74 -24.82 7.07 -0.67
N ILE A 75 -25.73 6.34 -1.32
CA ILE A 75 -26.13 6.61 -2.72
C ILE A 75 -26.70 8.03 -2.87
N ARG A 76 -27.53 8.46 -1.92
CA ARG A 76 -28.07 9.83 -1.91
C ARG A 76 -26.97 10.88 -1.81
N LEU A 77 -26.07 10.73 -0.82
CA LEU A 77 -24.95 11.66 -0.62
C LEU A 77 -23.99 11.67 -1.82
N VAL A 78 -23.75 10.52 -2.45
CA VAL A 78 -22.96 10.45 -3.70
C VAL A 78 -23.63 11.25 -4.82
N GLY A 79 -24.95 11.17 -4.96
CA GLY A 79 -25.71 11.97 -5.91
C GLY A 79 -25.55 13.47 -5.66
N GLU A 80 -25.69 13.90 -4.40
CA GLU A 80 -25.52 15.31 -4.00
C GLU A 80 -24.10 15.81 -4.25
N VAL A 81 -23.08 15.04 -3.85
CA VAL A 81 -21.67 15.37 -4.10
C VAL A 81 -21.35 15.40 -5.59
N ARG A 82 -21.91 14.48 -6.39
CA ARG A 82 -21.77 14.49 -7.85
C ARG A 82 -22.34 15.77 -8.44
N MET A 83 -23.55 16.17 -8.04
CA MET A 83 -24.16 17.43 -8.47
C MET A 83 -23.30 18.65 -8.08
N MET A 84 -22.64 18.61 -6.92
CA MET A 84 -21.72 19.68 -6.52
C MET A 84 -20.46 19.72 -7.38
N LEU A 85 -19.94 18.57 -7.81
CA LEU A 85 -18.72 18.48 -8.61
C LEU A 85 -18.97 18.79 -10.10
N GLU A 86 -20.11 18.38 -10.65
CA GLU A 86 -20.49 18.63 -12.04
C GLU A 86 -20.76 20.12 -12.33
N ASN A 87 -21.05 20.91 -11.29
CA ASN A 87 -21.22 22.36 -11.40
C ASN A 87 -19.91 23.17 -11.32
N VAL A 88 -18.75 22.53 -11.09
CA VAL A 88 -17.48 23.22 -10.82
C VAL A 88 -16.54 23.27 -12.04
N MET A 89 -16.62 22.32 -12.97
CA MET A 89 -15.80 22.30 -14.19
C MET A 89 -16.44 21.39 -15.25
N ASP A 90 -16.43 21.80 -16.52
CA ASP A 90 -16.91 20.96 -17.60
C ASP A 90 -16.00 19.72 -17.76
N PRO A 91 -16.55 18.50 -17.95
CA PRO A 91 -15.75 17.29 -18.13
C PRO A 91 -14.74 17.36 -19.28
N PHE A 92 -15.00 18.16 -20.32
CA PHE A 92 -14.07 18.43 -21.41
C PHE A 92 -12.90 19.28 -20.93
N GLU A 93 -13.14 20.35 -20.17
CA GLU A 93 -12.08 21.19 -19.57
C GLU A 93 -11.22 20.42 -18.57
N LYS A 94 -11.80 19.45 -17.85
CA LYS A 94 -11.05 18.58 -16.93
C LYS A 94 -10.11 17.64 -17.69
N LEU A 95 -10.58 17.05 -18.79
CA LEU A 95 -9.76 16.17 -19.63
C LEU A 95 -8.72 16.96 -20.41
N GLU A 96 -9.08 18.15 -20.90
CA GLU A 96 -8.19 19.06 -21.61
C GLU A 96 -7.12 19.63 -20.67
N LEU A 97 -7.45 19.90 -19.40
CA LEU A 97 -6.48 20.27 -18.39
C LEU A 97 -5.53 19.11 -18.06
N ILE A 98 -6.02 17.88 -17.92
CA ILE A 98 -5.19 16.69 -17.67
C ILE A 98 -4.29 16.38 -18.89
N ASP A 99 -4.82 16.46 -20.10
CA ASP A 99 -4.07 16.26 -21.35
C ASP A 99 -3.05 17.40 -21.56
N SER A 100 -3.42 18.64 -21.25
CA SER A 100 -2.52 19.80 -21.25
C SER A 100 -1.42 19.67 -20.18
N LEU A 101 -1.74 19.17 -18.98
CA LEU A 101 -0.79 18.88 -17.90
C LEU A 101 0.19 17.77 -18.26
N GLN A 102 -0.23 16.78 -19.05
CA GLN A 102 0.63 15.67 -19.51
C GLN A 102 1.44 16.01 -20.77
N ARG A 103 0.95 16.87 -21.67
CA ARG A 103 1.58 17.14 -22.99
C ARG A 103 2.38 18.43 -23.07
N LEU A 104 2.11 19.42 -22.22
CA LEU A 104 2.89 20.65 -22.22
C LEU A 104 4.13 20.43 -21.34
N GLU A 105 5.28 20.91 -21.80
CA GLU A 105 6.52 21.00 -21.06
C GLU A 105 6.39 22.06 -19.93
N ILE A 106 5.39 21.95 -19.05
CA ILE A 106 5.02 23.00 -18.07
C ILE A 106 6.17 23.24 -17.09
N PHE A 107 7.03 22.25 -16.88
CA PHE A 107 8.29 22.41 -16.15
C PHE A 107 9.14 23.57 -16.70
N SER A 108 9.18 23.80 -18.02
CA SER A 108 9.92 24.92 -18.63
C SER A 108 9.36 26.29 -18.21
N GLY A 109 8.03 26.40 -18.03
CA GLY A 109 7.36 27.59 -17.53
C GLY A 109 7.55 27.80 -16.02
N PHE A 110 7.92 26.75 -15.30
CA PHE A 110 8.23 26.77 -13.87
C PHE A 110 9.72 26.91 -13.58
N THR A 111 10.58 26.80 -14.58
CA THR A 111 12.01 27.05 -14.47
C THR A 111 12.39 28.44 -14.97
N ASP A 112 13.43 29.03 -14.40
CA ASP A 112 14.10 30.22 -14.89
C ASP A 112 14.98 29.90 -16.10
N GLU A 113 15.60 30.94 -16.68
CA GLU A 113 16.51 30.81 -17.84
C GLU A 113 17.74 29.93 -17.56
N MET A 114 18.02 29.62 -16.28
CA MET A 114 19.12 28.77 -15.83
C MET A 114 18.67 27.33 -15.52
N GLY A 115 17.39 27.01 -15.70
CA GLY A 115 16.82 25.69 -15.42
C GLY A 115 16.47 25.44 -13.94
N ASN A 116 16.49 26.48 -13.09
CA ASN A 116 16.07 26.37 -11.68
C ASN A 116 14.61 26.73 -11.52
N PHE A 117 13.90 26.14 -10.55
CA PHE A 117 12.51 26.51 -10.28
C PHE A 117 12.36 27.98 -9.85
N LYS A 118 11.38 28.68 -10.44
CA LYS A 118 11.08 30.09 -10.18
C LYS A 118 10.76 30.33 -8.70
N SER A 119 11.25 31.44 -8.16
CA SER A 119 11.03 31.83 -6.77
C SER A 119 9.55 32.04 -6.40
N SER A 120 8.69 32.37 -7.38
CA SER A 120 7.25 32.51 -7.17
C SER A 120 6.56 31.18 -6.78
N ILE A 121 7.12 30.04 -7.18
CA ILE A 121 6.63 28.71 -6.77
C ILE A 121 6.95 28.47 -5.29
N CYS A 122 8.05 29.07 -4.80
CA CYS A 122 8.41 28.98 -3.39
C CYS A 122 7.40 29.66 -2.47
N GLU A 123 6.47 30.47 -2.97
CA GLU A 123 5.47 31.20 -2.16
C GLU A 123 4.16 30.40 -1.98
N ASP A 124 3.93 29.33 -2.74
CA ASP A 124 2.74 28.47 -2.63
C ASP A 124 3.09 27.08 -2.05
N CYS A 125 2.88 26.93 -0.75
CA CYS A 125 3.11 25.66 -0.05
C CYS A 125 2.23 24.51 -0.58
N LYS A 126 0.99 24.79 -1.01
CA LYS A 126 0.09 23.75 -1.55
C LYS A 126 0.54 23.32 -2.94
N GLY A 127 0.94 24.26 -3.78
CA GLY A 127 1.55 23.99 -5.08
C GLY A 127 2.82 23.13 -4.96
N LEU A 128 3.70 23.45 -4.00
CA LEU A 128 4.90 22.65 -3.72
C LEU A 128 4.57 21.23 -3.24
N LEU A 129 3.56 21.07 -2.40
CA LEU A 129 3.10 19.75 -1.96
C LEU A 129 2.60 18.91 -3.13
N ASN A 130 1.79 19.50 -4.01
CA ASN A 130 1.31 18.82 -5.22
C ASN A 130 2.46 18.45 -6.16
N LEU A 131 3.44 19.33 -6.34
CA LEU A 131 4.65 19.05 -7.13
C LEU A 131 5.45 17.89 -6.55
N TYR A 132 5.62 17.87 -5.22
CA TYR A 132 6.28 16.77 -4.52
C TYR A 132 5.54 15.45 -4.74
N GLU A 133 4.22 15.42 -4.60
CA GLU A 133 3.43 14.19 -4.82
C GLU A 133 3.47 13.72 -6.27
N ALA A 134 3.32 14.64 -7.23
CA ALA A 134 3.37 14.32 -8.65
C ALA A 134 4.75 13.78 -9.07
N SER A 135 5.84 14.27 -8.46
CA SER A 135 7.20 13.78 -8.74
C SER A 135 7.41 12.31 -8.40
N HIS A 136 6.61 11.73 -7.50
CA HIS A 136 6.67 10.32 -7.14
C HIS A 136 5.93 9.38 -8.09
N LEU A 137 5.23 9.94 -9.09
CA LEU A 137 4.64 9.19 -10.21
C LEU A 137 5.63 8.98 -11.36
N SER A 138 6.85 9.49 -11.21
CA SER A 138 7.89 9.41 -12.24
C SER A 138 8.27 7.96 -12.59
N MET A 139 8.56 7.74 -13.87
CA MET A 139 9.14 6.52 -14.42
C MET A 139 10.64 6.71 -14.70
N GLY A 140 11.37 5.59 -14.76
CA GLY A 140 12.83 5.63 -14.98
C GLY A 140 13.23 6.39 -16.25
N GLY A 141 14.11 7.38 -16.11
CA GLY A 141 14.60 8.23 -17.20
C GLY A 141 14.17 9.70 -17.13
N GLU A 142 13.29 10.06 -16.19
CA GLU A 142 12.76 11.41 -16.04
C GLU A 142 13.54 12.25 -15.01
N GLY A 143 14.79 12.60 -15.33
CA GLY A 143 15.66 13.35 -14.40
C GLY A 143 15.09 14.69 -13.91
N ILE A 144 14.16 15.31 -14.65
CA ILE A 144 13.48 16.54 -14.22
C ILE A 144 12.59 16.34 -12.98
N LEU A 145 11.93 15.17 -12.86
CA LEU A 145 11.06 14.87 -11.72
C LEU A 145 11.87 14.55 -10.47
N ASP A 146 13.05 13.95 -10.62
CA ASP A 146 13.99 13.78 -9.51
C ASP A 146 14.44 15.14 -8.95
N ILE A 147 14.76 16.10 -9.83
CA ILE A 147 15.13 17.47 -9.43
C ILE A 147 13.93 18.18 -8.78
N ALA A 148 12.73 18.04 -9.35
CA ALA A 148 11.50 18.60 -8.81
C ALA A 148 11.21 18.07 -7.40
N ARG A 149 11.40 16.77 -7.18
CA ARG A 149 11.23 16.11 -5.88
C ARG A 149 12.16 16.70 -4.84
N ASP A 150 13.46 16.76 -5.13
CA ASP A 150 14.48 17.25 -4.21
C ASP A 150 14.26 18.74 -3.89
N PHE A 151 13.91 19.53 -4.90
CA PHE A 151 13.57 20.93 -4.74
C PHE A 151 12.34 21.11 -3.83
N ALA A 152 11.22 20.46 -4.17
CA ALA A 152 9.98 20.58 -3.43
C ALA A 152 10.13 20.11 -1.98
N ALA A 153 10.79 18.97 -1.76
CA ALA A 153 11.08 18.46 -0.42
C ALA A 153 11.86 19.47 0.43
N LYS A 154 12.90 20.07 -0.14
CA LYS A 154 13.71 21.08 0.55
C LYS A 154 12.89 22.32 0.93
N GLN A 155 12.04 22.81 0.03
CA GLN A 155 11.18 23.97 0.32
C GLN A 155 10.11 23.64 1.36
N LEU A 156 9.45 22.49 1.26
CA LEU A 156 8.46 22.02 2.24
C LEU A 156 9.07 21.89 3.65
N GLN A 157 10.29 21.36 3.77
CA GLN A 157 11.01 21.32 5.04
C GLN A 157 11.31 22.72 5.60
N GLN A 158 11.54 23.72 4.75
CA GLN A 158 11.70 25.10 5.20
C GLN A 158 10.38 25.67 5.72
N TYR A 159 9.26 25.38 5.06
CA TYR A 159 7.92 25.77 5.51
C TYR A 159 7.57 25.19 6.89
N LEU A 160 7.93 23.94 7.16
CA LEU A 160 7.70 23.32 8.48
C LEU A 160 8.44 24.05 9.62
N LYS A 161 9.59 24.66 9.33
CA LYS A 161 10.35 25.46 10.32
C LYS A 161 9.71 26.82 10.58
N GLN A 162 8.79 27.29 9.74
CA GLN A 162 8.12 28.57 9.90
C GLN A 162 6.95 28.45 10.89
N LYS A 163 6.88 29.37 11.85
CA LYS A 163 5.83 29.37 12.89
C LYS A 163 4.43 29.74 12.38
N LYS A 164 4.32 30.32 11.18
CA LYS A 164 3.05 30.84 10.63
C LYS A 164 2.28 29.87 9.75
N LEU A 165 2.81 28.67 9.49
CA LEU A 165 2.13 27.71 8.62
C LEU A 165 0.83 27.21 9.28
N ASP A 166 -0.26 27.22 8.51
CA ASP A 166 -1.56 26.66 8.87
C ASP A 166 -1.40 25.22 9.41
N GLU A 167 -2.14 24.88 10.46
CA GLU A 167 -2.00 23.58 11.13
C GLU A 167 -2.42 22.43 10.21
N TYR A 168 -3.49 22.61 9.43
CA TYR A 168 -3.95 21.60 8.48
C TYR A 168 -2.91 21.37 7.38
N VAL A 169 -2.37 22.44 6.78
CA VAL A 169 -1.29 22.32 5.78
C VAL A 169 -0.04 21.67 6.38
N ARG A 170 0.33 22.00 7.62
CA ARG A 170 1.48 21.38 8.31
C ARG A 170 1.33 19.86 8.39
N MET A 171 0.18 19.36 8.84
CA MET A 171 -0.06 17.91 8.92
C MET A 171 0.05 17.23 7.55
N LEU A 172 -0.47 17.84 6.48
CA LEU A 172 -0.36 17.30 5.12
C LEU A 172 1.10 17.21 4.65
N VAL A 173 1.89 18.25 4.92
CA VAL A 173 3.30 18.30 4.53
C VAL A 173 4.14 17.29 5.32
N GLU A 174 3.94 17.20 6.64
CA GLU A 174 4.64 16.22 7.47
C GLU A 174 4.35 14.79 7.00
N HIS A 175 3.08 14.50 6.71
CA HIS A 175 2.66 13.19 6.20
C HIS A 175 3.26 12.89 4.83
N ALA A 176 3.18 13.80 3.87
CA ALA A 176 3.77 13.58 2.54
C ALA A 176 5.28 13.33 2.60
N LEU A 177 6.01 14.07 3.44
CA LEU A 177 7.46 13.90 3.60
C LEU A 177 7.87 12.60 4.31
N GLU A 178 6.99 11.98 5.09
CA GLU A 178 7.23 10.65 5.68
C GLU A 178 7.11 9.55 4.61
N LEU A 179 6.03 9.58 3.84
CA LEU A 179 5.78 8.67 2.73
C LEU A 179 4.90 9.36 1.69
N PRO A 180 5.29 9.39 0.40
CA PRO A 180 4.49 9.97 -0.67
C PRO A 180 3.16 9.23 -0.85
N LEU A 181 2.10 9.94 -1.23
CA LEU A 181 0.75 9.42 -1.42
C LEU A 181 0.71 8.19 -2.33
N HIS A 182 1.51 8.19 -3.41
CA HIS A 182 1.54 7.09 -4.37
C HIS A 182 2.01 5.75 -3.76
N TRP A 183 2.75 5.78 -2.65
CA TRP A 183 3.25 4.57 -1.98
C TRP A 183 2.39 4.14 -0.80
N ARG A 184 1.32 4.88 -0.49
CA ARG A 184 0.45 4.63 0.66
C ARG A 184 -0.63 3.60 0.33
N VAL A 185 -0.96 2.76 1.31
CA VAL A 185 -2.09 1.84 1.22
C VAL A 185 -3.38 2.65 1.33
N SER A 186 -4.17 2.66 0.26
CA SER A 186 -5.34 3.53 0.12
C SER A 186 -6.33 3.46 1.29
N ARG A 187 -6.55 2.26 1.86
CA ARG A 187 -7.51 2.09 2.96
C ARG A 187 -7.03 2.68 4.28
N LEU A 188 -5.73 2.60 4.56
CA LEU A 188 -5.13 3.22 5.75
C LEU A 188 -5.08 4.74 5.57
N GLU A 189 -4.74 5.17 4.35
CA GLU A 189 -4.71 6.59 4.00
C GLU A 189 -6.07 7.25 4.11
N ALA A 190 -7.13 6.58 3.63
CA ALA A 190 -8.50 7.07 3.76
C ALA A 190 -8.88 7.32 5.22
N ARG A 191 -8.51 6.42 6.14
CA ARG A 191 -8.79 6.59 7.58
C ARG A 191 -8.08 7.82 8.14
N TRP A 192 -6.79 7.95 7.85
CA TRP A 192 -5.99 9.10 8.30
C TRP A 192 -6.53 10.41 7.73
N PHE A 193 -6.85 10.44 6.43
CA PHE A 193 -7.30 11.64 5.75
C PHE A 193 -8.68 12.11 6.21
N ILE A 194 -9.60 11.19 6.56
CA ILE A 194 -10.89 11.55 7.18
C ILE A 194 -10.69 12.37 8.46
N ASP A 195 -9.79 11.90 9.34
CA ASP A 195 -9.51 12.56 10.62
C ASP A 195 -8.82 13.93 10.41
N VAL A 196 -7.98 14.04 9.37
CA VAL A 196 -7.31 15.30 8.97
C VAL A 196 -8.29 16.28 8.34
N PHE A 197 -9.15 15.82 7.42
CA PHE A 197 -10.14 16.63 6.72
C PHE A 197 -11.18 17.21 7.69
N GLU A 198 -11.52 16.48 8.75
CA GLU A 198 -12.40 16.96 9.81
C GLU A 198 -11.84 18.18 10.56
N LYS A 199 -10.52 18.32 10.67
CA LYS A 199 -9.87 19.48 11.33
C LYS A 199 -9.86 20.73 10.48
N ARG A 200 -10.11 20.64 9.17
CA ARG A 200 -10.16 21.80 8.27
C ARG A 200 -11.31 22.73 8.68
N GLU A 201 -11.03 24.04 8.75
CA GLU A 201 -12.02 25.07 9.09
C GLU A 201 -13.15 25.12 8.05
N GLU A 202 -12.80 25.32 6.77
CA GLU A 202 -13.73 25.39 5.65
C GLU A 202 -13.98 24.02 4.98
N LYS A 203 -14.36 23.02 5.76
CA LYS A 203 -14.69 21.68 5.24
C LYS A 203 -16.13 21.61 4.71
N ASN A 204 -16.33 20.84 3.65
CA ASN A 204 -17.69 20.50 3.20
C ASN A 204 -18.23 19.36 4.10
N PRO A 205 -19.31 19.59 4.87
CA PRO A 205 -19.84 18.60 5.79
C PRO A 205 -20.39 17.36 5.07
N MET A 206 -20.94 17.50 3.86
CA MET A 206 -21.46 16.36 3.09
C MET A 206 -20.35 15.44 2.61
N LEU A 207 -19.20 16.00 2.20
CA LEU A 207 -18.03 15.18 1.85
C LEU A 207 -17.51 14.39 3.05
N LEU A 208 -17.46 15.02 4.23
CA LEU A 208 -17.03 14.36 5.46
C LEU A 208 -18.02 13.26 5.88
N GLU A 209 -19.33 13.53 5.80
CA GLU A 209 -20.37 12.56 6.12
C GLU A 209 -20.30 11.35 5.18
N LEU A 210 -20.22 11.59 3.87
CA LEU A 210 -20.08 10.53 2.87
C LEU A 210 -18.83 9.69 3.12
N ALA A 211 -17.68 10.32 3.37
CA ALA A 211 -16.43 9.60 3.61
C ALA A 211 -16.50 8.71 4.87
N LYS A 212 -17.09 9.21 5.96
CA LYS A 212 -17.28 8.42 7.20
C LYS A 212 -18.25 7.26 6.98
N LEU A 213 -19.34 7.50 6.26
CA LEU A 213 -20.36 6.49 5.99
C LEU A 213 -19.80 5.36 5.11
N ASP A 214 -19.17 5.69 3.98
CA ASP A 214 -18.54 4.73 3.08
C ASP A 214 -17.46 3.90 3.80
N PHE A 215 -16.63 4.57 4.61
CA PHE A 215 -15.62 3.89 5.40
C PHE A 215 -16.25 2.83 6.33
N ASN A 216 -17.32 3.19 7.05
CA ASN A 216 -17.97 2.28 7.99
C ASN A 216 -18.71 1.13 7.31
N ILE A 217 -19.36 1.37 6.16
CA ILE A 217 -20.01 0.32 5.36
C ILE A 217 -18.98 -0.74 4.93
N VAL A 218 -17.87 -0.31 4.33
CA VAL A 218 -16.82 -1.24 3.89
C VAL A 218 -16.14 -1.91 5.09
N GLN A 219 -15.97 -1.20 6.21
CA GLN A 219 -15.43 -1.79 7.44
C GLN A 219 -16.35 -2.89 7.99
N ALA A 220 -17.67 -2.72 7.89
CA ALA A 220 -18.64 -3.73 8.30
C ALA A 220 -18.47 -5.03 7.51
N VAL A 221 -18.31 -4.93 6.19
CA VAL A 221 -18.03 -6.09 5.32
C VAL A 221 -16.72 -6.77 5.73
N HIS A 222 -15.64 -6.01 5.94
CA HIS A 222 -14.38 -6.57 6.39
C HIS A 222 -14.46 -7.28 7.75
N GLN A 223 -15.28 -6.78 8.68
CA GLN A 223 -15.51 -7.43 9.98
C GLN A 223 -16.23 -8.77 9.81
N ASP A 224 -17.23 -8.83 8.93
CA ASP A 224 -17.96 -10.05 8.62
C ASP A 224 -17.06 -11.08 7.92
N ASP A 225 -16.23 -10.64 6.97
CA ASP A 225 -15.21 -11.47 6.32
C ASP A 225 -14.20 -11.99 7.34
N LEU A 226 -13.72 -11.14 8.25
CA LEU A 226 -12.79 -11.52 9.32
C LEU A 226 -13.41 -12.57 10.26
N ARG A 227 -14.68 -12.42 10.60
CA ARG A 227 -15.43 -13.40 11.39
C ARG A 227 -15.59 -14.72 10.64
N TYR A 228 -15.76 -14.68 9.32
CA TYR A 228 -15.87 -15.88 8.49
C TYR A 228 -14.53 -16.63 8.38
N VAL A 229 -13.43 -15.94 8.07
CA VAL A 229 -12.11 -16.58 7.89
C VAL A 229 -11.45 -17.06 9.18
N SER A 230 -11.90 -16.57 10.34
CA SER A 230 -11.41 -17.01 11.64
C SER A 230 -12.10 -18.28 12.16
N LYS A 231 -13.21 -18.71 11.55
CA LYS A 231 -13.90 -19.97 11.86
C LYS A 231 -13.14 -21.19 11.34
#